data_AF-A0A2W1N4E9-F1
#
_entry.id   AF-A0A2W1N4E9-F1
#
_cell.length_a   1.000
_cell.length_b   1.000
_cell.length_c   1.000
_cell.angle_alpha   90.00
_cell.angle_beta   90.00
_cell.angle_gamma   90.00
#
_symmetry.space_group_name_H-M   'P 1'
#
loop_
_entity.id
_entity.type
_entity.pdbx_description
1 polymer ?
#
loop_
_entity_poly.entity_id
_entity_poly.type
_entity_poly.pdbx_seq_one_letter_code
_entity_poly.pdbx_strand_id
1 'polypeptide(L)' 'MKEETVVAGRVAYDVENREWVMYVEDKFVPMEQLFGAVDSELDRQGLPQLRVGDELVVLLRRNKQ' A
#
# COMPACT_ATOMS: atom_id res chain seq x y z
N MET A 1 -23.70 -5.54 10.20
CA MET A 1 -22.51 -6.23 9.64
C MET A 1 -21.55 -5.17 9.16
N LYS A 2 -20.26 -5.24 9.55
CA LYS A 2 -19.22 -4.40 8.96
C LYS A 2 -18.93 -4.96 7.57
N GLU A 3 -19.03 -4.13 6.55
CA GLU A 3 -18.58 -4.52 5.22
C GLU A 3 -17.06 -4.36 5.19
N GLU A 4 -16.37 -5.44 4.88
CA GLU A 4 -14.93 -5.47 4.70
C GLU A 4 -14.64 -5.62 3.21
N THR A 5 -13.70 -4.81 2.71
CA THR A 5 -13.22 -4.89 1.34
C THR A 5 -11.70 -4.95 1.39
N VAL A 6 -11.12 -5.89 0.66
CA VAL A 6 -9.67 -6.08 0.58
C VAL A 6 -9.19 -5.58 -0.77
N VAL A 7 -8.15 -4.75 -0.76
CA VAL A 7 -7.41 -4.34 -1.96
C VAL A 7 -5.99 -4.87 -1.80
N ALA A 8 -5.54 -5.74 -2.71
CA ALA A 8 -4.21 -6.33 -2.66
C ALA A 8 -3.43 -6.02 -3.95
N GLY A 9 -2.13 -5.79 -3.83
CA GLY A 9 -1.27 -5.51 -4.96
C GLY A 9 0.21 -5.58 -4.60
N ARG A 10 1.06 -5.38 -5.60
CA ARG A 10 2.53 -5.36 -5.43
C ARG A 10 3.06 -3.94 -5.37
N VAL A 11 4.05 -3.71 -4.53
CA VAL A 11 4.77 -2.45 -4.44
C VAL A 11 5.65 -2.27 -5.69
N ALA A 12 5.54 -1.12 -6.32
CA ALA A 12 6.39 -0.70 -7.42
C ALA A 12 6.77 0.79 -7.31
N TYR A 13 7.82 1.18 -8.01
CA TYR A 13 8.26 2.57 -8.10
C TYR A 13 8.20 3.01 -9.56
N ASP A 14 7.38 4.01 -9.85
CA ASP A 14 7.32 4.64 -11.16
C ASP A 14 8.51 5.60 -11.30
N VAL A 15 9.45 5.24 -12.15
CA VAL A 15 10.68 6.02 -12.38
C VAL A 15 10.39 7.29 -13.19
N GLU A 16 9.40 7.27 -14.07
CA GLU A 16 9.06 8.42 -14.93
C GLU A 16 8.42 9.54 -14.11
N ASN A 17 7.47 9.19 -13.24
CA ASN A 17 6.75 10.14 -12.39
C ASN A 17 7.40 10.32 -11.00
N ARG A 18 8.45 9.52 -10.70
CA ARG A 18 9.19 9.52 -9.43
C ARG A 18 8.31 9.26 -8.21
N GLU A 19 7.31 8.42 -8.37
CA GLU A 19 6.31 8.14 -7.32
C GLU A 19 6.22 6.66 -6.98
N TRP A 20 5.80 6.40 -5.73
CA TRP A 20 5.48 5.05 -5.29
C TRP A 20 4.06 4.66 -5.69
N VAL A 21 3.94 3.48 -6.28
CA VAL A 21 2.68 2.97 -6.81
C VAL A 21 2.43 1.54 -6.32
N MET A 22 1.16 1.15 -6.31
CA MET A 22 0.75 -0.25 -6.15
C MET A 22 0.23 -0.76 -7.49
N TYR A 23 0.71 -1.93 -7.92
CA TYR A 23 0.21 -2.62 -9.11
C TYR A 23 -0.95 -3.56 -8.72
N VAL A 24 -2.15 -3.25 -9.21
CA VAL A 24 -3.40 -3.99 -8.94
C VAL A 24 -4.08 -4.33 -10.26
N GLU A 25 -4.30 -5.63 -10.52
CA GLU A 25 -5.09 -6.13 -11.68
C GLU A 25 -4.72 -5.54 -13.06
N ASP A 26 -3.52 -4.99 -13.26
CA ASP A 26 -3.06 -4.27 -14.47
C ASP A 26 -3.12 -2.74 -14.46
N LYS A 27 -3.23 -2.13 -13.28
CA LYS A 27 -3.13 -0.68 -13.11
C LYS A 27 -2.10 -0.30 -12.05
N PHE A 28 -1.38 0.78 -12.32
CA PHE A 28 -0.59 1.49 -11.31
C PHE A 28 -1.50 2.48 -10.57
N VAL A 29 -1.51 2.39 -9.25
CA VAL A 29 -2.27 3.29 -8.37
C VAL A 29 -1.26 4.08 -7.53
N PRO A 30 -1.25 5.42 -7.56
CA PRO A 30 -0.36 6.25 -6.73
C PRO A 30 -0.67 6.11 -5.23
N MET A 31 0.34 5.88 -4.39
CA MET A 31 0.17 5.54 -2.96
C MET A 31 1.17 6.21 -2.01
N GLU A 32 1.80 7.33 -2.38
CA GLU A 32 2.91 7.96 -1.64
C GLU A 32 2.65 8.13 -0.13
N GLN A 33 1.52 8.74 0.25
CA GLN A 33 1.19 8.97 1.67
C GLN A 33 0.94 7.66 2.42
N LEU A 34 0.34 6.65 1.77
CA LEU A 34 0.12 5.35 2.40
C LEU A 34 1.44 4.66 2.67
N PHE A 35 2.34 4.61 1.69
CA PHE A 35 3.63 3.93 1.86
C PHE A 35 4.49 4.62 2.91
N GLY A 36 4.49 5.96 2.96
CA GLY A 36 5.16 6.70 4.04
C GLY A 36 4.63 6.36 5.45
N ALA A 37 3.33 6.16 5.59
CA ALA A 37 2.74 5.72 6.85
C ALA A 37 3.10 4.26 7.19
N VAL A 38 3.17 3.37 6.20
CA VAL A 38 3.60 1.98 6.39
C VAL A 38 5.07 1.91 6.78
N ASP A 39 5.96 2.60 6.08
CA ASP A 39 7.39 2.64 6.37
C ASP A 39 7.66 3.18 7.78
N SER A 40 6.96 4.25 8.18
CA SER A 40 7.08 4.79 9.54
C SER A 40 6.72 3.76 10.61
N GLU A 41 5.71 2.92 10.34
CA GLU A 41 5.27 1.87 11.24
C GLU A 41 6.22 0.66 11.24
N LEU A 42 6.79 0.30 10.08
CA LEU A 42 7.82 -0.73 9.96
C LEU A 42 9.09 -0.33 10.73
N ASP A 43 9.55 0.92 10.55
CA ASP A 43 10.70 1.48 11.27
C ASP A 43 10.46 1.48 12.79
N ARG A 44 9.26 1.83 13.24
CA ARG A 44 8.85 1.77 14.66
C ARG A 44 8.94 0.34 15.23
N GLN A 45 8.71 -0.67 14.39
CA GLN A 45 8.82 -2.09 14.75
C GLN A 45 10.25 -2.65 14.55
N GLY A 46 11.20 -1.85 14.05
CA GLY A 46 12.55 -2.31 13.72
C GLY A 46 12.61 -3.24 12.50
N LEU A 47 11.62 -3.14 11.62
CA LEU A 47 11.53 -3.92 10.39
C LEU A 47 12.06 -3.10 9.19
N PRO A 48 12.52 -3.75 8.11
CA PRO A 48 12.90 -3.05 6.89
C PRO A 48 11.70 -2.33 6.26
N GLN A 49 11.95 -1.16 5.69
CA GLN A 49 11.01 -0.42 4.84
C GLN A 49 10.57 -1.25 3.63
N LEU A 50 9.43 -0.86 3.04
CA LEU A 50 8.88 -1.46 1.83
C LEU A 50 9.88 -1.41 0.67
N ARG A 51 9.88 -2.47 -0.13
CA ARG A 51 10.72 -2.62 -1.30
C ARG A 51 9.88 -2.99 -2.51
N VAL A 52 10.39 -2.65 -3.69
CA VAL A 52 9.78 -3.09 -4.95
C VAL A 52 9.67 -4.62 -4.96
N GLY A 53 8.47 -5.12 -5.25
CA GLY A 53 8.15 -6.55 -5.25
C GLY A 53 7.49 -7.06 -3.97
N ASP A 54 7.51 -6.30 -2.88
CA ASP A 54 6.75 -6.65 -1.67
C ASP A 54 5.23 -6.66 -1.96
N GLU A 55 4.50 -7.50 -1.24
CA GLU A 55 3.04 -7.58 -1.33
C GLU A 55 2.39 -6.74 -0.23
N LEU A 56 1.46 -5.87 -0.62
CA LEU A 56 0.69 -5.04 0.31
C LEU A 56 -0.80 -5.38 0.21
N VAL A 57 -1.42 -5.63 1.37
CA VAL A 57 -2.86 -5.88 1.49
C VAL A 57 -3.48 -4.80 2.35
N VAL A 58 -4.36 -4.00 1.75
CA VAL A 58 -5.10 -2.92 2.41
C VAL A 58 -6.50 -3.42 2.76
N LEU A 59 -6.81 -3.47 4.06
CA LEU A 59 -8.13 -3.83 4.57
C LEU A 59 -8.96 -2.58 4.84
N LEU A 60 -10.02 -2.37 4.06
CA LEU A 60 -11.00 -1.32 4.28
C LEU A 60 -12.16 -1.86 5.12
N ARG A 61 -12.39 -1.25 6.28
CA ARG A 61 -13.54 -1.55 7.15
C ARG A 61 -14.49 -0.35 7.17
N ARG A 62 -15.73 -0.53 6.71
CA ARG A 62 -16.76 0.50 6.78
C ARG A 62 -17.75 0.20 7.91
N ASN A 63 -17.95 1.16 8.80
CA ASN A 63 -19.11 1.14 9.68
C ASN A 63 -20.29 1.68 8.88
N LYS A 64 -21.40 0.92 8.80
CA LYS A 64 -22.67 1.49 8.31
C LYS A 64 -23.07 2.58 9.30
N GLN A 65 -23.12 3.83 8.83
CA GLN A 65 -23.77 4.93 9.56
C GLN A 65 -25.27 4.67 9.60
#